data_AF-G5HMF3-F1
#
_entry.id   AF-G5HMF3-F1
#
_cell.length_a   1.000
_cell.length_b   1.000
_cell.length_c   1.000
_cell.angle_alpha   90.00
_cell.angle_beta   90.00
_cell.angle_gamma   90.00
#
_symmetry.space_group_name_H-M   'P 1'
#
loop_
_entity.id
_entity.type
_entity.pdbx_description
1 polymer ?
#
loop_
_entity_poly.entity_id
_entity_poly.type
_entity_poly.pdbx_seq_one_letter_code
_entity_poly.pdbx_strand_id
1 'polypeptide(L)'
;MKNKNFTIISNNCWGGRVYQRYGLPYTSPTIGLLLFADEYIKFVSNMKYYLSLDLEFIPKTESRYYEYYTEKDKYYPIGVLGDIEIVFLHYKSEDEAREKWNRRKQRINWNNLIVKFNDQNRATEEHIRAFDSLPYKNKLCFVAHPVEGTESTIQFTEFQNEKFVKNDITSYKRYINIDKYLNEHRD
;
A
#
# COMPACT_ATOMS: atom_id res chain seq x y z
N MET A 1 -1.49 21.76 -5.75
CA MET A 1 -2.55 20.73 -5.67
C MET A 1 -3.86 21.36 -5.17
N LYS A 2 -5.00 21.12 -5.85
CA LYS A 2 -6.33 21.62 -5.47
C LYS A 2 -7.15 20.60 -4.65
N ASN A 3 -7.10 19.33 -5.03
CA ASN A 3 -7.77 18.26 -4.28
C ASN A 3 -7.01 17.96 -2.98
N LYS A 4 -7.69 18.08 -1.83
CA LYS A 4 -7.11 17.80 -0.50
C LYS A 4 -7.79 16.63 0.22
N ASN A 5 -8.80 16.01 -0.39
CA ASN A 5 -9.63 14.99 0.25
C ASN A 5 -9.70 13.73 -0.63
N PHE A 6 -8.72 12.85 -0.45
CA PHE A 6 -8.60 11.55 -1.10
C PHE A 6 -8.03 10.54 -0.11
N THR A 7 -8.24 9.26 -0.35
CA THR A 7 -7.63 8.16 0.42
C THR A 7 -6.72 7.33 -0.46
N ILE A 8 -5.42 7.28 -0.15
CA ILE A 8 -4.49 6.35 -0.81
C ILE A 8 -4.37 5.07 -0.01
N ILE A 9 -4.78 3.95 -0.59
CA ILE A 9 -4.50 2.60 -0.08
C ILE A 9 -3.28 2.07 -0.82
N SER A 10 -2.23 1.68 -0.08
CA SER A 10 -0.97 1.25 -0.67
C SER A 10 -0.32 0.11 0.09
N ASN A 11 0.34 -0.80 -0.63
CA ASN A 11 1.09 -1.92 -0.07
C ASN A 11 2.42 -1.51 0.59
N ASN A 12 2.84 -0.24 0.47
CA ASN A 12 4.08 0.28 1.04
C ASN A 12 3.94 1.75 1.48
N CYS A 13 5.06 2.37 1.87
CA CYS A 13 5.08 3.72 2.41
C CYS A 13 4.78 4.86 1.40
N TRP A 14 4.58 4.57 0.11
CA TRP A 14 4.38 5.60 -0.92
C TRP A 14 3.20 6.53 -0.59
N GLY A 15 2.05 5.98 -0.20
CA GLY A 15 0.86 6.78 0.13
C GLY A 15 1.14 7.80 1.23
N GLY A 16 1.79 7.37 2.31
CA GLY A 16 2.18 8.27 3.41
C GLY A 16 3.13 9.38 2.98
N ARG A 17 4.02 9.11 2.03
CA ARG A 17 4.95 10.11 1.47
C ARG A 17 4.24 11.15 0.61
N VAL A 18 3.19 10.76 -0.11
CA VAL A 18 2.34 11.70 -0.84
C VAL A 18 1.64 12.66 0.13
N TYR A 19 1.00 12.16 1.20
CA TYR A 19 0.39 13.03 2.22
C TYR A 19 1.41 13.99 2.85
N GLN A 20 2.59 13.50 3.23
CA GLN A 20 3.65 14.32 3.84
C GLN A 20 4.11 15.44 2.92
N ARG A 21 4.27 15.17 1.61
CA ARG A 21 4.66 16.17 0.61
C ARG A 21 3.73 17.39 0.61
N TYR A 22 2.45 17.20 0.88
CA TYR A 22 1.44 18.25 0.86
C TYR A 22 1.02 18.73 2.25
N GLY A 23 1.64 18.24 3.33
CA GLY A 23 1.25 18.57 4.70
C GLY A 23 -0.19 18.19 5.05
N LEU A 24 -0.73 17.15 4.40
CA LEU A 24 -2.11 16.74 4.58
C LEU A 24 -2.27 15.79 5.77
N PRO A 25 -3.41 15.83 6.48
CA PRO A 25 -3.75 14.80 7.44
C PRO A 25 -3.92 13.45 6.75
N TYR A 26 -3.52 12.38 7.44
CA TYR A 26 -3.71 11.03 6.93
C TYR A 26 -5.19 10.60 7.01
N THR A 27 -5.77 10.31 5.85
CA THR A 27 -7.11 9.73 5.63
C THR A 27 -7.05 8.26 5.22
N SER A 28 -5.91 7.62 5.40
CA SER A 28 -5.66 6.22 5.05
C SER A 28 -5.17 5.44 6.26
N PRO A 29 -5.62 4.19 6.47
CA PRO A 29 -5.05 3.30 7.47
C PRO A 29 -3.69 2.73 7.03
N THR A 30 -3.36 2.69 5.73
CA THR A 30 -2.14 2.06 5.19
C THR A 30 -0.91 2.96 5.24
N ILE A 31 -0.72 3.69 6.35
CA ILE A 31 0.37 4.66 6.50
C ILE A 31 1.50 4.06 7.32
N GLY A 32 2.71 4.06 6.77
CA GLY A 32 3.92 3.59 7.46
C GLY A 32 3.90 2.09 7.77
N LEU A 33 3.25 1.32 6.90
CA LEU A 33 3.16 -0.12 6.97
C LEU A 33 3.48 -0.74 5.61
N LEU A 34 3.68 -2.05 5.64
CA LEU A 34 3.92 -2.91 4.49
C LEU A 34 2.93 -4.07 4.51
N LEU A 35 2.39 -4.38 3.34
CA LEU A 35 1.62 -5.58 3.06
C LEU A 35 2.39 -6.37 2.00
N PHE A 36 2.59 -7.67 2.23
CA PHE A 36 3.06 -8.57 1.19
C PHE A 36 2.03 -8.68 0.07
N ALA A 37 2.46 -9.08 -1.13
CA ALA A 37 1.60 -9.07 -2.31
C ALA A 37 0.31 -9.88 -2.11
N ASP A 38 0.41 -11.11 -1.59
CA ASP A 38 -0.76 -11.95 -1.29
C ASP A 38 -1.76 -11.24 -0.36
N GLU A 39 -1.23 -10.68 0.74
CA GLU A 39 -2.00 -9.97 1.77
C GLU A 39 -2.68 -8.72 1.20
N TYR A 40 -1.94 -7.97 0.38
CA TYR A 40 -2.44 -6.75 -0.23
C TYR A 40 -3.57 -7.05 -1.23
N ILE A 41 -3.39 -8.05 -2.10
CA ILE A 41 -4.42 -8.42 -3.09
C ILE A 41 -5.68 -8.90 -2.39
N LYS A 42 -5.57 -9.74 -1.35
CA LYS A 42 -6.71 -10.11 -0.50
C LYS A 42 -7.38 -8.87 0.10
N PHE A 43 -6.59 -8.00 0.75
CA PHE A 43 -7.08 -6.80 1.40
C PHE A 43 -7.89 -5.91 0.45
N VAL A 44 -7.34 -5.57 -0.73
CA VAL A 44 -8.02 -4.70 -1.69
C VAL A 44 -9.13 -5.40 -2.46
N SER A 45 -9.20 -6.73 -2.48
CA SER A 45 -10.33 -7.46 -3.08
C SER A 45 -11.58 -7.44 -2.21
N ASN A 46 -11.43 -7.32 -0.88
CA ASN A 46 -12.55 -7.27 0.06
C ASN A 46 -12.35 -6.22 1.18
N MET A 47 -11.99 -5.01 0.79
CA MET A 47 -11.49 -3.98 1.71
C MET A 47 -12.46 -3.64 2.85
N LYS A 48 -13.77 -3.57 2.57
CA LYS A 48 -14.78 -3.26 3.59
C LYS A 48 -14.86 -4.34 4.67
N TYR A 49 -14.74 -5.61 4.30
CA TYR A 49 -14.71 -6.72 5.24
C TYR A 49 -13.49 -6.60 6.16
N TYR A 50 -12.27 -6.53 5.62
CA TYR A 50 -11.06 -6.45 6.46
C TYR A 50 -11.02 -5.21 7.35
N LEU A 51 -11.52 -4.07 6.87
CA LEU A 51 -11.60 -2.85 7.69
C LEU A 51 -12.66 -2.94 8.80
N SER A 52 -13.64 -3.84 8.69
CA SER A 52 -14.63 -4.09 9.75
C SER A 52 -14.08 -4.93 10.89
N LEU A 53 -13.01 -5.71 10.65
CA LEU A 53 -12.39 -6.56 11.66
C LEU A 53 -11.59 -5.75 12.70
N ASP A 54 -11.40 -6.38 13.85
CA ASP A 54 -10.48 -5.92 14.88
C ASP A 54 -9.04 -6.31 14.54
N LEU A 55 -8.12 -5.39 14.82
CA LEU A 55 -6.69 -5.60 14.57
C LEU A 55 -6.05 -6.31 15.76
N GLU A 56 -5.68 -7.56 15.52
CA GLU A 56 -4.91 -8.41 16.45
C GLU A 56 -3.42 -8.33 16.13
N PHE A 57 -2.57 -8.88 16.99
CA PHE A 57 -1.12 -8.89 16.82
C PHE A 57 -0.55 -10.25 17.18
N ILE A 58 0.50 -10.64 16.45
CA ILE A 58 1.22 -11.89 16.67
C ILE A 58 2.73 -11.61 16.84
N PRO A 59 3.45 -12.47 17.58
CA PRO A 59 4.90 -12.43 17.60
C PRO A 59 5.48 -12.59 16.19
N LYS A 60 6.62 -11.94 15.93
CA LYS A 60 7.33 -12.04 14.64
C LYS A 60 7.62 -13.49 14.24
N THR A 61 7.92 -14.35 15.21
CA THR A 61 8.20 -15.78 15.04
C THR A 61 7.01 -16.61 14.54
N GLU A 62 5.80 -16.08 14.64
CA GLU A 62 4.56 -16.75 14.20
C GLU A 62 4.06 -16.25 12.84
N SER A 63 4.67 -15.21 12.28
CA SER A 63 4.31 -14.67 10.97
C SER A 63 4.63 -15.66 9.85
N ARG A 64 3.74 -15.75 8.85
CA ARG A 64 3.98 -16.50 7.61
C ARG A 64 5.20 -16.02 6.83
N TYR A 65 5.66 -14.81 7.12
CA TYR A 65 6.80 -14.17 6.49
C TYR A 65 8.03 -14.13 7.39
N TYR A 66 8.09 -14.96 8.44
CA TYR A 66 9.19 -14.97 9.41
C TYR A 66 10.58 -15.01 8.77
N GLU A 67 10.75 -15.83 7.73
CA GLU A 67 12.01 -15.99 6.98
C GLU A 67 12.48 -14.72 6.25
N TYR A 68 11.58 -13.75 6.04
CA TYR A 68 11.89 -12.48 5.40
C TYR A 68 12.28 -11.39 6.40
N TYR A 69 12.15 -11.66 7.70
CA TYR A 69 12.59 -10.76 8.75
C TYR A 69 13.99 -11.13 9.22
N THR A 70 14.84 -10.14 9.43
CA THR A 70 16.18 -10.36 9.97
C THR A 70 16.21 -10.12 11.48
N GLU A 71 17.15 -10.75 12.20
CA GLU A 71 17.39 -10.45 13.63
C GLU A 71 17.89 -9.01 13.86
N LYS A 72 18.45 -8.39 12.82
CA LYS A 72 18.91 -7.00 12.84
C LYS A 72 17.78 -6.00 12.59
N ASP A 73 16.59 -6.49 12.23
CA ASP A 73 15.45 -5.62 11.99
C ASP A 73 15.04 -4.94 13.30
N LYS A 74 14.83 -3.63 13.21
CA LYS A 74 14.16 -2.88 14.26
C LYS A 74 12.81 -3.54 14.55
N TYR A 75 12.41 -3.59 15.82
CA TYR A 75 11.06 -4.03 16.18
C TYR A 75 9.99 -3.25 15.39
N TYR A 76 9.06 -4.00 14.82
CA TYR A 76 7.79 -3.50 14.28
C TYR A 76 6.67 -4.50 14.63
N PRO A 77 5.47 -4.01 15.01
CA PRO A 77 4.32 -4.89 15.24
C PRO A 77 3.90 -5.64 13.98
N ILE A 78 3.53 -6.92 14.12
CA ILE A 78 2.86 -7.70 13.07
C ILE A 78 1.39 -7.81 13.43
N GLY A 79 0.55 -7.06 12.70
CA GLY A 79 -0.89 -7.09 12.91
C GLY A 79 -1.58 -8.11 12.03
N VAL A 80 -2.72 -8.60 12.48
CA VAL A 80 -3.56 -9.58 11.78
C VAL A 80 -4.98 -9.04 11.65
N LEU A 81 -5.57 -9.18 10.46
CA LEU A 81 -6.99 -8.91 10.20
C LEU A 81 -7.62 -10.14 9.56
N GLY A 82 -8.26 -10.99 10.35
CA GLY A 82 -8.76 -12.26 9.86
C GLY A 82 -7.60 -13.13 9.37
N ASP A 83 -7.52 -13.38 8.07
CA ASP A 83 -6.47 -14.20 7.47
C ASP A 83 -5.30 -13.39 6.89
N ILE A 84 -5.27 -12.05 6.99
CA ILE A 84 -4.18 -11.23 6.45
C ILE A 84 -3.19 -10.71 7.50
N GLU A 85 -1.91 -10.62 7.11
CA GLU A 85 -0.82 -10.06 7.94
C GLU A 85 -0.37 -8.66 7.47
N ILE A 86 -0.10 -7.76 8.41
CA ILE A 86 0.30 -6.37 8.18
C ILE A 86 1.56 -6.06 8.99
N VAL A 87 2.59 -5.53 8.32
CA VAL A 87 3.86 -5.16 8.96
C VAL A 87 3.89 -3.65 9.27
N PHE A 88 3.85 -3.27 10.54
CA PHE A 88 3.77 -1.86 10.98
C PHE A 88 5.17 -1.21 11.14
N LEU A 89 5.86 -0.97 10.02
CA LEU A 89 7.27 -0.51 9.94
C LEU A 89 7.64 0.75 10.77
N HIS A 90 6.70 1.68 10.97
CA HIS A 90 6.96 2.97 11.61
C HIS A 90 6.24 3.16 12.95
N TYR A 91 5.97 2.06 13.64
CA TYR A 91 5.24 2.04 14.90
C TYR A 91 6.12 1.44 16.00
N LYS A 92 6.03 2.02 17.20
CA LYS A 92 6.86 1.63 18.35
C LYS A 92 6.24 0.50 19.16
N SER A 93 4.93 0.31 19.07
CA SER A 93 4.18 -0.71 19.80
C SER A 93 2.89 -1.11 19.08
N GLU A 94 2.35 -2.26 19.47
CA GLU A 94 1.04 -2.77 19.03
C GLU A 94 -0.08 -1.77 19.37
N ASP A 95 -0.03 -1.15 20.54
CA ASP A 95 -1.03 -0.15 20.95
C ASP A 95 -1.01 1.10 20.06
N GLU A 96 0.18 1.60 19.70
CA GLU A 96 0.32 2.72 18.77
C GLU A 96 -0.22 2.34 17.37
N ALA A 97 0.05 1.11 16.92
CA ALA A 97 -0.46 0.59 15.66
C ALA A 97 -2.00 0.49 15.68
N ARG A 98 -2.57 -0.11 16.73
CA ARG A 98 -4.02 -0.29 16.91
C ARG A 98 -4.76 1.05 16.97
N GLU A 99 -4.28 1.99 17.80
CA GLU A 99 -4.87 3.33 17.95
C GLU A 99 -4.92 4.06 16.61
N LYS A 100 -3.78 4.13 15.91
CA LYS A 100 -3.68 4.85 14.64
C LYS A 100 -4.46 4.16 13.53
N TRP A 101 -4.43 2.82 13.45
CA TRP A 101 -5.20 2.05 12.47
C TRP A 101 -6.69 2.34 12.62
N ASN A 102 -7.24 2.13 13.83
CA ASN A 102 -8.66 2.35 14.11
C ASN A 102 -9.08 3.80 13.89
N ARG A 103 -8.27 4.77 14.32
CA ARG A 103 -8.56 6.19 14.09
C ARG A 103 -8.53 6.56 12.59
N ARG A 104 -7.60 6.01 11.81
CA ARG A 104 -7.43 6.37 10.39
C ARG A 104 -8.38 5.63 9.46
N LYS A 105 -8.79 4.38 9.77
CA LYS A 105 -9.80 3.68 8.97
C LYS A 105 -11.15 4.40 8.95
N GLN A 106 -11.48 5.13 10.02
CA GLN A 106 -12.68 5.98 10.08
C GLN A 106 -12.61 7.25 9.20
N ARG A 107 -11.44 7.58 8.66
CA ARG A 107 -11.22 8.79 7.84
C ARG A 107 -11.18 8.49 6.34
N ILE A 108 -11.43 7.24 5.94
CA ILE A 108 -11.39 6.84 4.55
C ILE A 108 -12.45 7.62 3.77
N ASN A 109 -12.00 8.32 2.73
CA ASN A 109 -12.88 8.90 1.73
C ASN A 109 -13.17 7.85 0.65
N TRP A 110 -14.27 7.13 0.81
CA TRP A 110 -14.71 6.10 -0.13
C TRP A 110 -15.10 6.64 -1.51
N ASN A 111 -15.42 7.93 -1.63
CA ASN A 111 -15.76 8.59 -2.89
C ASN A 111 -14.53 9.18 -3.59
N ASN A 112 -13.32 8.93 -3.08
CA ASN A 112 -12.09 9.36 -3.72
C ASN A 112 -10.94 8.46 -3.29
N LEU A 113 -11.06 7.20 -3.65
CA LEU A 113 -10.09 6.17 -3.31
C LEU A 113 -9.06 6.06 -4.43
N ILE A 114 -7.79 6.01 -4.06
CA ILE A 114 -6.66 5.71 -4.94
C ILE A 114 -6.02 4.44 -4.42
N VAL A 115 -6.09 3.37 -5.18
CA VAL A 115 -5.49 2.09 -4.81
C VAL A 115 -4.18 1.96 -5.56
N LYS A 116 -3.08 1.77 -4.83
CA LYS A 116 -1.74 1.73 -5.40
C LYS A 116 -1.01 0.45 -5.04
N PHE A 117 -0.50 -0.25 -6.03
CA PHE A 117 0.34 -1.42 -5.89
C PHE A 117 1.76 -1.14 -6.40
N ASN A 118 2.72 -1.93 -5.95
CA ASN A 118 4.09 -1.94 -6.41
C ASN A 118 4.61 -3.37 -6.37
N ASP A 119 5.40 -3.74 -7.36
CA ASP A 119 5.92 -5.10 -7.59
C ASP A 119 6.99 -5.59 -6.58
N GLN A 120 7.14 -4.91 -5.44
CA GLN A 120 7.88 -5.37 -4.28
C GLN A 120 7.11 -6.43 -3.48
N ASN A 121 7.76 -6.93 -2.41
CA ASN A 121 7.13 -7.75 -1.36
C ASN A 121 6.50 -9.04 -1.91
N ARG A 122 7.27 -9.76 -2.73
CA ARG A 122 6.90 -11.04 -3.37
C ARG A 122 5.77 -10.93 -4.39
N ALA A 123 5.56 -9.75 -4.97
CA ALA A 123 4.66 -9.63 -6.10
C ALA A 123 5.10 -10.51 -7.27
N THR A 124 4.13 -11.10 -7.94
CA THR A 124 4.29 -11.89 -9.16
C THR A 124 3.42 -11.29 -10.25
N GLU A 125 3.56 -11.77 -11.48
CA GLU A 125 2.69 -11.33 -12.58
C GLU A 125 1.21 -11.63 -12.29
N GLU A 126 0.90 -12.74 -11.62
CA GLU A 126 -0.46 -13.09 -11.22
C GLU A 126 -1.04 -12.06 -10.26
N HIS A 127 -0.24 -11.54 -9.32
CA HIS A 127 -0.67 -10.46 -8.43
C HIS A 127 -0.95 -9.17 -9.20
N ILE A 128 -0.12 -8.84 -10.19
CA ILE A 128 -0.30 -7.66 -11.03
C ILE A 128 -1.59 -7.79 -11.86
N ARG A 129 -1.84 -8.96 -12.46
CA ARG A 129 -3.09 -9.25 -13.18
C ARG A 129 -4.31 -9.18 -12.27
N ALA A 130 -4.22 -9.77 -11.07
CA ALA A 130 -5.27 -9.72 -10.08
C ALA A 130 -5.58 -8.27 -9.67
N PHE A 131 -4.53 -7.47 -9.39
CA PHE A 131 -4.68 -6.05 -9.08
C PHE A 131 -5.35 -5.25 -10.21
N ASP A 132 -4.92 -5.48 -11.45
CA ASP A 132 -5.43 -4.80 -12.63
C ASP A 132 -6.93 -5.06 -12.82
N SER A 133 -7.37 -6.29 -12.57
CA SER A 133 -8.77 -6.72 -12.69
C SER A 133 -9.73 -6.12 -11.65
N LEU A 134 -9.21 -5.51 -10.57
CA LEU A 134 -10.06 -4.97 -9.51
C LEU A 134 -10.90 -3.79 -10.00
N PRO A 135 -12.18 -3.65 -9.59
CA PRO A 135 -13.10 -2.65 -10.14
C PRO A 135 -12.91 -1.23 -9.57
N TYR A 136 -11.69 -0.86 -9.17
CA TYR A 136 -11.39 0.51 -8.76
C TYR A 136 -11.17 1.40 -9.99
N LYS A 137 -11.80 2.58 -10.00
CA LYS A 137 -11.59 3.61 -11.03
C LYS A 137 -10.15 4.13 -11.03
N ASN A 138 -9.62 4.44 -9.84
CA ASN A 138 -8.29 5.04 -9.69
C ASN A 138 -7.30 4.02 -9.13
N LYS A 139 -6.58 3.36 -10.04
CA LYS A 139 -5.53 2.38 -9.72
C LYS A 139 -4.18 2.83 -10.27
N LEU A 140 -3.11 2.51 -9.55
CA LEU A 140 -1.72 2.69 -9.98
C LEU A 140 -0.92 1.43 -9.63
N CYS A 141 -0.29 0.78 -10.60
CA CYS A 141 0.62 -0.33 -10.34
C CYS A 141 2.03 0.01 -10.81
N PHE A 142 2.96 0.27 -9.89
CA PHE A 142 4.34 0.58 -10.25
C PHE A 142 5.15 -0.69 -10.44
N VAL A 143 5.75 -0.85 -11.62
CA VAL A 143 6.44 -2.08 -12.03
C VAL A 143 7.79 -1.80 -12.69
N ALA A 144 8.76 -2.71 -12.53
CA ALA A 144 10.00 -2.71 -13.31
C ALA A 144 9.72 -3.21 -14.74
N HIS A 145 8.83 -4.20 -14.85
CA HIS A 145 8.43 -4.86 -16.09
C HIS A 145 6.90 -4.82 -16.23
N PRO A 146 6.37 -4.24 -17.31
CA PRO A 146 4.94 -4.29 -17.58
C PRO A 146 4.50 -5.72 -17.86
N VAL A 147 3.33 -6.10 -17.34
CA VAL A 147 2.72 -7.40 -17.57
C VAL A 147 1.75 -7.28 -18.75
N GLU A 148 1.94 -8.09 -19.77
CA GLU A 148 1.13 -8.06 -20.99
C GLU A 148 -0.37 -8.18 -20.66
N GLY A 149 -1.20 -7.32 -21.26
CA GLY A 149 -2.66 -7.32 -21.06
C GLY A 149 -3.12 -6.62 -19.78
N THR A 150 -2.26 -5.84 -19.12
CA THR A 150 -2.64 -4.98 -17.99
C THR A 150 -2.61 -3.51 -18.38
N GLU A 151 -3.55 -2.72 -17.84
CA GLU A 151 -3.70 -1.29 -18.20
C GLU A 151 -3.26 -0.34 -17.08
N SER A 152 -3.30 -0.78 -15.83
CA SER A 152 -2.98 0.03 -14.65
C SER A 152 -1.48 0.13 -14.34
N THR A 153 -0.63 -0.54 -15.13
CA THR A 153 0.82 -0.57 -14.90
C THR A 153 1.51 0.70 -15.38
N ILE A 154 2.47 1.16 -14.58
CA ILE A 154 3.37 2.28 -14.91
C ILE A 154 4.79 1.75 -14.74
N GLN A 155 5.50 1.62 -15.86
CA GLN A 155 6.86 1.10 -15.86
C GLN A 155 7.84 2.16 -15.36
N PHE A 156 8.68 1.78 -14.39
CA PHE A 156 9.80 2.58 -13.94
C PHE A 156 11.06 2.11 -14.69
N THR A 157 11.31 2.69 -15.86
CA THR A 157 12.40 2.30 -16.77
C THR A 157 13.80 2.35 -16.15
N GLU A 158 14.00 3.11 -15.07
CA GLU A 158 15.28 3.11 -14.33
C GLU A 158 15.56 1.76 -13.64
N PHE A 159 14.52 0.94 -13.43
CA PHE A 159 14.60 -0.39 -12.83
C PHE A 159 14.37 -1.52 -13.84
N GLN A 160 14.45 -1.25 -15.15
CA GLN A 160 14.24 -2.28 -16.19
C GLN A 160 15.25 -3.44 -16.13
N ASN A 161 16.39 -3.27 -15.46
CA ASN A 161 17.38 -4.34 -15.26
C ASN A 161 17.25 -5.00 -13.87
N GLU A 162 16.24 -4.62 -13.10
CA GLU A 162 15.96 -5.13 -11.77
C GLU A 162 14.75 -6.06 -11.79
N LYS A 163 14.57 -6.86 -10.74
CA LYS A 163 13.40 -7.74 -10.62
C LYS A 163 12.12 -6.97 -10.28
N PHE A 164 12.24 -5.81 -9.65
CA PHE A 164 11.13 -4.99 -9.17
C PHE A 164 11.58 -3.54 -8.97
N VAL A 165 10.63 -2.61 -8.82
CA VAL A 165 10.89 -1.20 -8.54
C VAL A 165 11.47 -1.05 -7.14
N LYS A 166 12.77 -0.76 -7.02
CA LYS A 166 13.45 -0.65 -5.70
C LYS A 166 13.07 0.59 -4.89
N ASN A 167 12.68 1.68 -5.55
CA ASN A 167 12.36 2.94 -4.86
C ASN A 167 11.29 3.75 -5.58
N ASP A 168 10.03 3.46 -5.32
CA ASP A 168 8.90 4.25 -5.81
C ASP A 168 8.62 5.50 -4.96
N ILE A 169 9.06 5.53 -3.71
CA ILE A 169 8.82 6.62 -2.75
C ILE A 169 9.35 7.96 -3.26
N THR A 170 10.53 7.98 -3.89
CA THR A 170 11.11 9.23 -4.40
C THR A 170 11.04 9.37 -5.91
N SER A 171 11.16 8.27 -6.65
CA SER A 171 11.34 8.34 -8.10
C SER A 171 10.04 8.45 -8.89
N TYR A 172 8.88 8.16 -8.27
CA TYR A 172 7.57 8.23 -8.92
C TYR A 172 7.32 9.55 -9.67
N LYS A 173 7.89 10.67 -9.22
CA LYS A 173 7.74 11.99 -9.87
C LYS A 173 8.24 12.02 -11.32
N ARG A 174 9.11 11.09 -11.71
CA ARG A 174 9.61 10.92 -13.09
C ARG A 174 8.57 10.26 -14.00
N TYR A 175 7.68 9.46 -13.43
CA TYR A 175 6.76 8.58 -14.15
C TYR A 175 5.30 9.02 -14.04
N ILE A 176 4.94 9.78 -13.00
CA ILE A 176 3.59 10.31 -12.79
C ILE A 176 3.62 11.76 -12.32
N ASN A 177 2.84 12.61 -12.98
CA ASN A 177 2.51 13.94 -12.47
C ASN A 177 1.43 13.80 -11.39
N ILE A 178 1.88 13.59 -10.14
CA ILE A 178 0.97 13.36 -9.01
C ILE A 178 0.03 14.54 -8.74
N ASP A 179 0.47 15.78 -8.99
CA ASP A 179 -0.38 16.96 -8.82
C ASP A 179 -1.56 16.94 -9.80
N LYS A 180 -1.29 16.57 -11.06
CA LYS A 180 -2.30 16.38 -12.10
C LYS A 180 -3.23 15.22 -11.75
N TYR A 181 -2.65 14.05 -11.46
CA TYR A 181 -3.40 12.83 -11.12
C TYR A 181 -4.41 13.06 -10.00
N LEU A 182 -3.95 13.61 -8.85
CA LEU A 182 -4.81 13.87 -7.70
C LEU A 182 -5.94 14.88 -7.97
N ASN A 183 -5.77 15.79 -8.93
CA ASN A 183 -6.80 16.80 -9.23
C ASN A 183 -7.86 16.29 -10.21
N GLU A 184 -7.48 15.46 -11.17
CA GLU A 184 -8.31 15.01 -12.30
C GLU A 184 -9.10 13.73 -12.00
N HIS A 185 -8.60 12.87 -11.12
CA HIS A 185 -9.18 11.55 -10.84
C HIS A 185 -10.09 11.59 -9.61
N ARG A 186 -11.19 12.33 -9.71
CA ARG A 186 -12.26 12.36 -8.69
C ARG A 186 -13.38 11.42 -9.11
N ASP A 187 -13.95 10.65 -8.18
CA ASP A 187 -15.10 9.79 -8.49
C ASP A 187 -16.40 10.58 -8.69
#